data_AF-A0A8T0PL25-F1
#
_entry.id   AF-A0A8T0PL25-F1
#
_cell.length_a   1.000
_cell.length_b   1.000
_cell.length_c   1.000
_cell.angle_alpha   90.00
_cell.angle_beta   90.00
_cell.angle_gamma   90.00
#
_symmetry.space_group_name_H-M   'P 1'
#
loop_
_entity.id
_entity.type
_entity.pdbx_description
1 polymer ?
#
loop_
_entity_poly.entity_id
_entity_poly.type
_entity_poly.pdbx_seq_one_letter_code
_entity_poly.pdbx_strand_id
1 'polypeptide(L)'
;MASLTTNALCVPTMAAAAAPRLHRRSLVVARTSAAKRDEHQDRPAAKVAAAGGRRQAMVLFAAAAAITVSTAAAGQSARAAVSTKTGQWAEIENVTDPYVQDLGKWAVTEHNKQSGESLEFGKVVRGRQQVVAGMNYSLEIETKGPASRFYEAGLFVYLPPEKRQLKSFTPLLG
;
A
#
# COMPACT_ATOMS: atom_id res chain seq x y z
N MET A 1 46.70 -48.33 -30.45
CA MET A 1 46.11 -47.17 -29.75
C MET A 1 45.88 -46.10 -30.82
N ALA A 2 44.65 -45.97 -31.37
CA ALA A 2 43.60 -45.02 -30.95
C ALA A 2 44.12 -43.55 -30.97
N SER A 3 43.55 -42.55 -31.65
CA SER A 3 42.27 -42.38 -32.36
C SER A 3 42.38 -41.22 -33.35
N LEU A 4 41.61 -41.29 -34.43
CA LEU A 4 41.13 -40.17 -35.23
C LEU A 4 40.16 -39.32 -34.39
N THR A 5 40.18 -37.98 -34.53
CA THR A 5 38.96 -37.19 -34.76
C THR A 5 39.29 -35.72 -35.07
N THR A 6 38.93 -35.28 -36.28
CA THR A 6 38.84 -33.88 -36.67
C THR A 6 37.43 -33.43 -36.27
N ASN A 7 37.32 -32.50 -35.33
CA ASN A 7 36.04 -31.91 -34.94
C ASN A 7 35.84 -30.59 -35.68
N ALA A 8 34.96 -30.63 -36.67
CA ALA A 8 34.31 -29.46 -37.22
C ALA A 8 33.33 -28.89 -36.19
N LEU A 9 33.50 -27.63 -35.79
CA LEU A 9 32.49 -26.91 -35.01
C LEU A 9 31.88 -25.80 -35.85
N CYS A 10 30.69 -26.14 -36.33
CA CYS A 10 29.65 -25.32 -36.89
C CYS A 10 29.34 -24.10 -36.00
N VAL A 11 29.39 -22.91 -36.59
CA VAL A 11 28.87 -21.66 -36.00
C VAL A 11 27.40 -21.54 -36.41
N PRO A 12 26.44 -21.59 -35.48
CA PRO A 12 25.06 -21.22 -35.80
C PRO A 12 24.92 -19.69 -35.74
N THR A 13 24.78 -19.06 -36.90
CA THR A 13 24.20 -17.71 -37.02
C THR A 13 22.74 -17.79 -36.58
N MET A 14 22.48 -17.38 -35.35
CA MET A 14 21.13 -17.31 -34.77
C MET A 14 20.34 -16.14 -35.37
N ALA A 15 19.08 -16.43 -35.61
CA ALA A 15 18.09 -15.68 -36.34
C ALA A 15 17.81 -14.27 -35.79
N ALA A 16 17.59 -13.34 -36.74
CA ALA A 16 17.12 -12.00 -36.49
C ALA A 16 15.71 -11.99 -35.88
N ALA A 17 15.56 -11.14 -34.86
CA ALA A 17 14.34 -10.89 -34.11
C ALA A 17 13.21 -10.31 -34.98
N ALA A 18 12.02 -10.91 -34.88
CA ALA A 18 10.76 -10.33 -35.33
C ALA A 18 10.00 -9.78 -34.12
N ALA A 19 9.84 -8.46 -34.06
CA ALA A 19 9.06 -7.76 -33.04
C ALA A 19 7.54 -7.93 -33.26
N PRO A 20 6.73 -8.16 -32.21
CA PRO A 20 5.28 -8.02 -32.32
C PRO A 20 4.85 -6.56 -32.19
N ARG A 21 4.04 -6.16 -33.17
CA ARG A 21 3.48 -4.82 -33.39
C ARG A 21 2.49 -4.46 -32.29
N LEU A 22 2.60 -3.23 -31.78
CA LEU A 22 1.56 -2.56 -31.00
C LEU A 22 0.20 -2.69 -31.69
N HIS A 23 -0.80 -3.19 -30.97
CA HIS A 23 -2.20 -2.92 -31.28
C HIS A 23 -2.89 -2.30 -30.07
N ARG A 24 -2.77 -0.97 -30.05
CA ARG A 24 -3.59 -0.02 -29.31
C ARG A 24 -5.04 -0.16 -29.78
N ARG A 25 -5.95 -0.66 -28.93
CA ARG A 25 -7.39 -0.45 -29.12
C ARG A 25 -8.00 0.13 -27.85
N SER A 26 -8.35 1.40 -28.01
CA SER A 26 -8.94 2.29 -27.02
C SER A 26 -10.38 1.88 -26.68
N LEU A 27 -10.72 2.23 -25.45
CA LEU A 27 -11.95 1.97 -24.72
C LEU A 27 -13.11 2.87 -25.21
N VAL A 28 -14.30 2.32 -25.40
CA VAL A 28 -15.56 3.11 -25.44
C VAL A 28 -16.56 2.42 -24.52
N VAL A 29 -16.65 2.89 -23.28
CA VAL A 29 -17.76 2.60 -22.37
C VAL A 29 -18.62 3.85 -22.35
N ALA A 30 -19.77 3.78 -23.02
CA ALA A 30 -20.81 4.80 -22.94
C ALA A 30 -21.39 4.80 -21.52
N ARG A 31 -21.21 5.91 -20.79
CA ARG A 31 -21.95 6.20 -19.57
C ARG A 31 -23.06 7.19 -19.93
N THR A 32 -24.28 6.72 -20.00
CA THR A 32 -25.45 7.61 -19.99
C THR A 32 -25.60 8.18 -18.58
N SER A 33 -25.48 9.50 -18.48
CA SER A 33 -25.78 10.26 -17.28
C SER A 33 -27.10 10.97 -17.51
N ALA A 34 -28.09 10.75 -16.64
CA ALA A 34 -29.27 11.60 -16.48
C ALA A 34 -29.32 11.96 -15.00
N ALA A 35 -28.91 13.17 -14.61
CA ALA A 35 -29.67 14.43 -14.68
C ALA A 35 -30.84 14.47 -13.67
N LYS A 36 -30.50 14.99 -12.48
CA LYS A 36 -31.21 15.97 -11.64
C LYS A 36 -32.67 16.29 -11.99
N ARG A 37 -33.57 16.14 -11.00
CA ARG A 37 -34.69 17.06 -10.77
C ARG A 37 -34.85 17.37 -9.27
N ASP A 38 -35.18 18.62 -9.06
CA ASP A 38 -35.33 19.38 -7.82
C ASP A 38 -36.82 19.50 -7.44
N GLU A 39 -37.06 19.88 -6.17
CA GLU A 39 -38.32 20.36 -5.54
C GLU A 39 -39.45 19.32 -5.29
N HIS A 40 -40.18 19.32 -4.17
CA HIS A 40 -40.86 20.46 -3.56
C HIS A 40 -41.21 20.25 -2.08
N GLN A 41 -40.96 21.32 -1.32
CA GLN A 41 -41.51 21.77 -0.03
C GLN A 41 -42.83 21.12 0.47
N ASP A 42 -42.86 20.71 1.74
CA ASP A 42 -44.00 21.06 2.61
C ASP A 42 -43.56 21.12 4.09
N ARG A 43 -43.89 22.26 4.72
CA ARG A 43 -43.76 22.62 6.14
C ARG A 43 -45.03 23.44 6.36
N PRO A 44 -45.87 23.21 7.39
CA PRO A 44 -45.54 23.56 8.78
C PRO A 44 -46.27 22.59 9.76
N ALA A 45 -46.43 22.75 11.07
CA ALA A 45 -46.39 23.86 12.00
C ALA A 45 -46.25 23.30 13.43
N ALA A 46 -45.90 24.19 14.35
CA ALA A 46 -45.74 24.00 15.78
C ALA A 46 -47.02 23.62 16.57
N LYS A 47 -46.82 23.04 17.76
CA LYS A 47 -47.60 23.26 19.01
C LYS A 47 -46.74 22.76 20.19
N VAL A 48 -46.19 23.60 21.07
CA VAL A 48 -46.79 24.44 22.16
C VAL A 48 -47.05 23.67 23.46
N ALA A 49 -46.27 24.08 24.48
CA ALA A 49 -46.56 24.33 25.90
C ALA A 49 -47.09 23.25 26.86
N ALA A 50 -46.49 23.24 28.06
CA ALA A 50 -47.09 23.58 29.38
C ALA A 50 -46.27 22.90 30.50
N ALA A 51 -45.54 23.60 31.37
CA ALA A 51 -45.99 24.35 32.55
C ALA A 51 -46.65 23.47 33.64
N GLY A 52 -46.02 23.37 34.82
CA GLY A 52 -46.63 22.74 35.99
C GLY A 52 -45.69 22.57 37.19
N GLY A 53 -45.36 23.66 37.87
CA GLY A 53 -44.73 23.58 39.19
C GLY A 53 -45.77 23.35 40.29
N ARG A 54 -45.52 22.39 41.19
CA ARG A 54 -46.14 22.33 42.51
C ARG A 54 -45.13 21.85 43.55
N ARG A 55 -44.83 22.77 44.46
CA ARG A 55 -44.12 22.64 45.73
C ARG A 55 -44.64 21.41 46.48
N GLN A 56 -43.76 20.60 47.10
CA GLN A 56 -43.92 20.09 48.49
C GLN A 56 -42.61 19.47 49.00
N ALA A 57 -42.28 19.89 50.23
CA ALA A 57 -41.54 19.20 51.28
C ALA A 57 -40.14 18.64 51.00
N MET A 58 -39.17 19.41 51.50
CA MET A 58 -37.87 18.96 52.00
C MET A 58 -38.07 17.78 52.96
N VAL A 59 -37.49 16.62 52.64
CA VAL A 59 -37.09 15.62 53.65
C VAL A 59 -35.68 15.16 53.30
N LEU A 60 -34.72 15.68 54.07
CA LEU A 60 -33.37 15.16 54.16
C LEU A 60 -33.46 13.78 54.82
N PHE A 61 -33.20 12.73 54.06
CA PHE A 61 -32.73 11.46 54.62
C PHE A 61 -31.29 11.26 54.19
N ALA A 62 -30.39 11.60 55.11
CA ALA A 62 -29.04 11.11 55.11
C ALA A 62 -29.06 9.60 55.42
N ALA A 63 -28.50 8.78 54.53
CA ALA A 63 -28.04 7.46 54.88
C ALA A 63 -26.85 7.09 53.99
N ALA A 64 -25.75 6.79 54.67
CA ALA A 64 -24.46 6.49 54.12
C ALA A 64 -24.38 5.06 53.52
N ALA A 65 -23.26 4.86 52.79
CA ALA A 65 -22.57 3.60 52.50
C ALA A 65 -23.08 2.73 51.34
N ALA A 66 -22.31 2.74 50.25
CA ALA A 66 -21.72 1.52 49.69
C ALA A 66 -20.54 1.89 48.77
N ILE A 67 -19.35 1.44 49.14
CA ILE A 67 -18.12 1.52 48.34
C ILE A 67 -18.28 0.52 47.19
N THR A 68 -18.29 1.00 45.95
CA THR A 68 -17.98 0.16 44.79
C THR A 68 -16.69 0.67 44.15
N VAL A 69 -15.57 0.09 44.60
CA VAL A 69 -14.35 0.06 43.79
C VAL A 69 -14.65 -0.80 42.57
N SER A 70 -14.73 -0.18 41.41
CA SER A 70 -14.64 -0.88 40.13
C SER A 70 -13.42 -0.35 39.40
N THR A 71 -12.30 -1.03 39.61
CA THR A 71 -11.13 -0.93 38.74
C THR A 71 -11.48 -1.55 37.39
N ALA A 72 -11.61 -0.73 36.37
CA ALA A 72 -11.42 -1.17 35.00
C ALA A 72 -10.58 -0.11 34.30
N ALA A 73 -9.27 -0.29 34.34
CA ALA A 73 -8.37 0.34 33.39
C ALA A 73 -8.75 -0.21 32.01
N ALA A 74 -9.70 0.44 31.34
CA ALA A 74 -9.94 0.25 29.92
C ALA A 74 -8.76 0.91 29.18
N GLY A 75 -7.62 0.23 29.16
CA GLY A 75 -6.57 0.48 28.19
C GLY A 75 -7.11 0.11 26.82
N GLN A 76 -7.88 1.00 26.21
CA GLN A 76 -8.22 0.92 24.80
C GLN A 76 -6.95 1.26 24.02
N SER A 77 -6.09 0.25 23.84
CA SER A 77 -5.11 0.27 22.75
C SER A 77 -5.91 0.22 21.45
N ALA A 78 -6.36 1.39 20.99
CA ALA A 78 -6.84 1.57 19.64
C ALA A 78 -5.66 1.28 18.71
N ARG A 79 -5.54 0.03 18.27
CA ARG A 79 -4.87 -0.24 17.00
C ARG A 79 -5.69 0.53 15.97
N ALA A 80 -5.17 1.69 15.57
CA ALA A 80 -5.71 2.45 14.47
C ALA A 80 -5.89 1.49 13.30
N ALA A 81 -7.14 1.12 13.01
CA ALA A 81 -7.46 0.34 11.84
C ALA A 81 -7.22 1.28 10.66
N VAL A 82 -6.03 1.16 10.04
CA VAL A 82 -5.70 1.87 8.81
C VAL A 82 -6.66 1.36 7.75
N SER A 83 -7.69 2.15 7.47
CA SER A 83 -8.60 1.91 6.36
C SER A 83 -7.91 2.37 5.08
N THR A 84 -6.96 1.58 4.56
CA THR A 84 -6.41 1.82 3.22
C THR A 84 -7.52 1.60 2.21
N LYS A 85 -8.08 2.69 1.71
CA LYS A 85 -9.05 2.67 0.60
C LYS A 85 -8.36 2.00 -0.59
N THR A 86 -8.88 0.85 -1.04
CA THR A 86 -8.30 0.09 -2.15
C THR A 86 -8.07 0.99 -3.36
N GLY A 87 -6.89 0.86 -3.98
CA GLY A 87 -6.50 1.63 -5.16
C GLY A 87 -5.80 2.97 -4.91
N GLN A 88 -5.69 3.45 -3.67
CA GLN A 88 -4.91 4.66 -3.35
C GLN A 88 -3.49 4.31 -2.87
N TRP A 89 -2.51 5.14 -3.24
CA TRP A 89 -1.17 5.08 -2.65
C TRP A 89 -1.24 5.62 -1.23
N ALA A 90 -0.65 4.88 -0.29
CA ALA A 90 -0.49 5.25 1.10
C ALA A 90 0.99 5.21 1.48
N GLU A 91 1.45 6.19 2.27
CA GLU A 91 2.81 6.17 2.82
C GLU A 91 2.94 5.00 3.81
N ILE A 92 4.12 4.39 3.83
CA ILE A 92 4.47 3.34 4.79
C ILE A 92 4.97 4.03 6.06
N GLU A 93 4.18 3.97 7.13
CA GLU A 93 4.52 4.61 8.41
C GLU A 93 5.78 4.00 9.04
N ASN A 94 5.88 2.66 9.02
CA ASN A 94 7.02 1.94 9.57
C ASN A 94 7.86 1.34 8.45
N VAL A 95 8.75 2.14 7.87
CA VAL A 95 9.73 1.64 6.90
C VAL A 95 10.76 0.68 7.51
N THR A 96 10.93 0.70 8.84
CA THR A 96 11.84 -0.20 9.57
C THR A 96 11.25 -1.59 9.79
N ASP A 97 10.01 -1.81 9.36
CA ASP A 97 9.39 -3.13 9.39
C ASP A 97 10.28 -4.15 8.65
N PRO A 98 10.60 -5.31 9.27
CA PRO A 98 11.46 -6.31 8.65
C PRO A 98 11.00 -6.75 7.26
N TYR A 99 9.69 -6.81 7.02
CA TYR A 99 9.14 -7.16 5.71
C TYR A 99 9.46 -6.10 4.65
N VAL A 100 9.33 -4.82 4.99
CA VAL A 100 9.64 -3.70 4.08
C VAL A 100 11.14 -3.65 3.78
N GLN A 101 11.98 -3.87 4.80
CA GLN A 101 13.43 -3.96 4.60
C GLN A 101 13.82 -5.16 3.73
N ASP A 102 13.15 -6.30 3.89
CA ASP A 102 13.36 -7.49 3.04
C ASP A 102 12.94 -7.24 1.59
N LEU A 103 11.86 -6.50 1.36
CA LEU A 103 11.47 -6.07 0.01
C LEU A 103 12.54 -5.17 -0.63
N GLY A 104 13.10 -4.24 0.14
CA GLY A 104 14.21 -3.39 -0.32
C GLY A 104 15.47 -4.18 -0.65
N LYS A 105 15.87 -5.10 0.22
CA LYS A 105 17.03 -5.98 0.01
C LYS A 105 16.84 -6.89 -1.21
N TRP A 106 15.63 -7.43 -1.38
CA TRP A 106 15.26 -8.22 -2.54
C TRP A 106 15.36 -7.40 -3.83
N ALA A 107 14.86 -6.16 -3.83
CA ALA A 107 14.91 -5.27 -4.99
C ALA A 107 16.35 -4.97 -5.45
N VAL A 108 17.26 -4.67 -4.52
CA VAL A 108 18.69 -4.46 -4.83
C VAL A 108 19.32 -5.73 -5.39
N THR A 109 19.05 -6.88 -4.76
CA THR A 109 19.58 -8.17 -5.20
C THR A 109 19.10 -8.51 -6.61
N GLU A 110 17.82 -8.28 -6.89
CA GLU A 110 17.20 -8.56 -8.18
C GLU A 110 17.71 -7.61 -9.27
N HIS A 111 17.90 -6.33 -8.94
CA HIS A 111 18.53 -5.38 -9.84
C HIS A 111 19.96 -5.79 -10.20
N ASN A 112 20.81 -6.10 -9.21
CA ASN A 112 22.19 -6.53 -9.44
C ASN A 112 22.27 -7.77 -10.36
N LYS A 113 21.34 -8.72 -10.22
CA LYS A 113 21.24 -9.88 -11.12
C LYS A 113 20.91 -9.49 -12.57
N GLN A 114 20.09 -8.45 -12.77
CA GLN A 114 19.61 -8.02 -14.08
C GLN A 114 20.58 -7.06 -14.78
N SER A 115 21.23 -6.16 -14.03
CA SER A 115 22.15 -5.14 -14.56
C SER A 115 23.62 -5.58 -14.56
N GLY A 116 23.98 -6.58 -13.73
CA GLY A 116 25.38 -6.95 -13.49
C GLY A 116 26.10 -5.98 -12.54
N GLU A 117 25.37 -5.07 -11.90
CA GLU A 117 25.92 -4.18 -10.86
C GLU A 117 26.13 -4.93 -9.53
N SER A 118 26.88 -4.28 -8.62
CA SER A 118 27.17 -4.80 -7.29
C SER A 118 26.81 -3.77 -6.22
N LEU A 119 25.57 -3.29 -6.24
CA LEU A 119 25.07 -2.36 -5.22
C LEU A 119 24.91 -3.06 -3.87
N GLU A 120 25.32 -2.42 -2.78
CA GLU A 120 25.07 -2.91 -1.43
C GLU A 120 23.81 -2.26 -0.86
N PHE A 121 22.89 -3.09 -0.34
CA PHE A 121 21.71 -2.60 0.36
C PHE A 121 22.09 -1.95 1.70
N GLY A 122 21.67 -0.71 1.92
CA GLY A 122 21.78 -0.01 3.20
C GLY A 122 20.51 -0.17 4.03
N LYS A 123 19.44 0.53 3.63
CA LYS A 123 18.11 0.46 4.26
C LYS A 123 17.04 1.07 3.35
N VAL A 124 15.78 0.75 3.60
CA VAL A 124 14.66 1.55 3.08
C VAL A 124 14.52 2.81 3.93
N VAL A 125 14.51 3.98 3.29
CA VAL A 125 14.38 5.29 3.97
C VAL A 125 12.96 5.83 3.93
N ARG A 126 12.23 5.58 2.83
CA ARG A 126 10.84 6.01 2.62
C ARG A 126 10.13 4.97 1.76
N GLY A 127 8.81 4.98 1.76
CA GLY A 127 8.08 4.09 0.87
C GLY A 127 6.59 4.34 0.84
N ARG A 128 6.00 3.95 -0.27
CA ARG A 128 4.55 4.00 -0.52
C ARG A 128 4.07 2.62 -0.91
N GLN A 129 2.85 2.29 -0.51
CA GLN A 129 2.17 1.05 -0.86
C GLN A 129 0.80 1.34 -1.47
N GLN A 130 0.31 0.44 -2.31
CA GLN A 130 -1.02 0.53 -2.90
C GLN A 130 -1.63 -0.86 -3.05
N VAL A 131 -2.83 -1.03 -2.52
CA VAL A 131 -3.62 -2.25 -2.66
C VAL A 131 -4.33 -2.24 -4.03
N VAL A 132 -4.08 -3.25 -4.85
CA VAL A 132 -4.76 -3.51 -6.14
C VAL A 132 -5.23 -4.98 -6.18
N ALA A 133 -5.04 -5.72 -7.27
CA ALA A 133 -5.15 -7.20 -7.30
C ALA A 133 -3.93 -7.92 -6.63
N GLY A 134 -3.30 -7.25 -5.67
CA GLY A 134 -1.97 -7.50 -5.11
C GLY A 134 -1.48 -6.23 -4.42
N MET A 135 -0.18 -6.12 -4.21
CA MET A 135 0.42 -4.95 -3.54
C MET A 135 1.49 -4.33 -4.42
N ASN A 136 1.32 -3.07 -4.80
CA ASN A 136 2.42 -2.27 -5.35
C ASN A 136 3.19 -1.62 -4.20
N TYR A 137 4.51 -1.56 -4.34
CA TYR A 137 5.41 -0.80 -3.48
C TYR A 137 6.29 0.12 -4.32
N SER A 138 6.49 1.34 -3.85
CA SER A 138 7.50 2.30 -4.33
C SER A 138 8.38 2.60 -3.13
N LEU A 139 9.60 2.05 -3.12
CA LEU A 139 10.53 2.12 -1.99
C LEU A 139 11.71 3.01 -2.37
N GLU A 140 12.03 3.96 -1.51
CA GLU A 140 13.26 4.72 -1.58
C GLU A 140 14.33 3.99 -0.74
N ILE A 141 15.38 3.55 -1.41
CA ILE A 141 16.40 2.68 -0.85
C ILE A 141 17.73 3.43 -0.82
N GLU A 142 18.35 3.48 0.35
CA GLU A 142 19.75 3.88 0.50
C GLU A 142 20.65 2.70 0.15
N THR A 143 21.59 2.93 -0.76
CA THR A 143 22.57 1.94 -1.21
C THR A 143 23.99 2.48 -1.07
N LYS A 144 24.95 1.58 -0.95
CA LYS A 144 26.37 1.91 -1.12
C LYS A 144 26.81 1.40 -2.47
N GLY A 145 27.26 2.30 -3.33
CA GLY A 145 27.67 1.99 -4.69
C GLY A 145 28.24 3.22 -5.38
N PRO A 146 28.90 3.05 -6.52
CA PRO A 146 29.53 4.15 -7.25
C PRO A 146 28.53 5.04 -8.00
N ALA A 147 27.32 4.54 -8.29
CA ALA A 147 26.38 5.18 -9.21
C ALA A 147 25.44 6.20 -8.53
N SER A 148 24.71 5.81 -7.49
CA SER A 148 23.95 6.73 -6.64
C SER A 148 23.88 6.24 -5.20
N ARG A 149 23.61 7.15 -4.27
CA ARG A 149 23.35 6.83 -2.86
C ARG A 149 21.89 6.40 -2.64
N PHE A 150 20.95 6.92 -3.44
CA PHE A 150 19.52 6.66 -3.28
C PHE A 150 18.92 6.16 -4.58
N TYR A 151 18.03 5.18 -4.46
CA TYR A 151 17.29 4.60 -5.59
C TYR A 151 15.81 4.50 -5.25
N GLU A 152 14.96 4.72 -6.25
CA GLU A 152 13.55 4.36 -6.18
C GLU A 152 13.34 2.98 -6.83
N ALA A 153 12.82 2.04 -6.05
CA ALA A 153 12.45 0.71 -6.49
C ALA A 153 10.93 0.57 -6.53
N GLY A 154 10.39 0.34 -7.71
CA GLY A 154 8.99 -0.05 -7.90
C GLY A 154 8.90 -1.56 -7.97
N LEU A 155 8.11 -2.19 -7.11
CA LEU A 155 7.90 -3.65 -7.12
C LEU A 155 6.43 -4.01 -6.89
N PHE A 156 6.05 -5.20 -7.36
CA PHE A 156 4.72 -5.77 -7.21
C PHE A 156 4.80 -7.12 -6.49
N VAL A 157 3.97 -7.28 -5.47
CA VAL A 157 3.79 -8.54 -4.72
C VAL A 157 2.41 -9.10 -5.06
N TYR A 158 2.39 -10.32 -5.61
CA TYR A 158 1.17 -11.05 -5.92
C TYR A 158 0.55 -11.60 -4.64
N LEU A 159 -0.79 -11.62 -4.58
CA LEU A 159 -1.52 -12.36 -3.54
C LEU A 159 -1.12 -13.85 -3.58
N PRO A 160 -1.28 -14.58 -2.45
CA PRO A 160 -0.73 -15.93 -2.29
C PRO A 160 -1.01 -16.88 -3.47
N PRO A 161 -0.01 -17.66 -3.93
CA PRO A 161 1.36 -17.74 -3.40
C PRO A 161 2.17 -16.45 -3.64
N GLU A 162 2.94 -16.05 -2.63
CA GLU A 162 3.66 -14.77 -2.63
C GLU A 162 4.79 -14.78 -3.67
N LYS A 163 4.54 -14.17 -4.82
CA LYS A 163 5.55 -13.91 -5.86
C LYS A 163 5.87 -12.42 -5.87
N ARG A 164 7.14 -12.09 -6.09
CA ARG A 164 7.62 -10.70 -6.17
C ARG A 164 8.10 -10.41 -7.59
N GLN A 165 7.85 -9.19 -8.08
CA GLN A 165 8.34 -8.73 -9.38
C GLN A 165 8.86 -7.30 -9.26
N LEU A 166 10.10 -7.08 -9.68
CA LEU A 166 10.70 -5.76 -9.79
C LEU A 166 10.16 -5.11 -11.07
N LYS A 167 9.60 -3.91 -10.95
CA LYS A 167 9.01 -3.15 -12.07
C LYS A 167 9.93 -2.04 -12.54
N SER A 168 10.59 -1.37 -11.60
CA SER A 168 11.53 -0.30 -11.88
C SER A 168 12.59 -0.23 -10.79
N PHE A 169 13.78 0.22 -11.17
CA PHE A 169 14.88 0.51 -10.25
C PHE A 169 15.66 1.68 -10.84
N THR A 170 15.43 2.88 -10.31
CA THR A 170 15.95 4.13 -10.88
C THR A 170 16.76 4.90 -9.86
N PRO A 171 17.98 5.38 -10.21
CA PRO A 171 18.75 6.23 -9.32
C PRO A 171 18.00 7.54 -9.08
N LEU A 172 17.97 7.98 -7.84
CA LEU A 172 17.51 9.31 -7.48
C LEU A 172 18.70 10.26 -7.55
N LEU A 173 18.51 11.41 -8.18
CA LEU A 173 19.49 12.49 -8.18
C LEU A 173 19.52 13.08 -6.77
N GLY A 174 20.63 12.85 -6.06
CA GLY A 174 20.89 13.37 -4.71
C GLY A 174 21.67 14.66 -4.72
#